data_AF-A0A9D2T6W6-F1
#
_entry.id   AF-A0A9D2T6W6-F1
#
_cell.length_a   1.000
_cell.length_b   1.000
_cell.length_c   1.000
_cell.angle_alpha   90.00
_cell.angle_beta   90.00
_cell.angle_gamma   90.00
#
_symmetry.space_group_name_H-M   'P 1'
#
loop_
_entity.id
_entity.type
_entity.pdbx_description
1 polymer ?
#
loop_
_entity_poly.entity_id
_entity_poly.type
_entity_poly.pdbx_seq_one_letter_code
_entity_poly.pdbx_strand_id
1 'polypeptide(L)'
;MIIKVSVPGRFQFKAVPSFKTMFLQKQGEIHYIGGADILPPPLDGKTESLMISRLGTEEDREAKSTLIEHNLRLVVYIAKKFDNTSVGVEDLISIGTIGLIKAINTFNPEKNIKLATYASRCIENEILMYLRRNSKTRLEVSIDEPLNVDWDGNELLLSDILGTDEDVIYKDLEDETE
;
A
#
# COMPACT_ATOMS: atom_id res chain seq x y z
N MET A 1 -5.81 34.00 35.56
CA MET A 1 -5.36 35.39 35.76
C MET A 1 -4.72 35.84 34.45
N ILE A 2 -5.39 36.69 33.67
CA ILE A 2 -4.96 37.09 32.32
C ILE A 2 -4.19 38.41 32.44
N ILE A 3 -2.90 38.41 32.12
CA ILE A 3 -2.15 39.66 31.99
C ILE A 3 -2.40 40.20 30.58
N LYS A 4 -3.27 41.20 30.48
CA LYS A 4 -3.47 41.98 29.25
C LYS A 4 -2.36 43.03 29.18
N VAL A 5 -1.41 42.86 28.24
CA VAL A 5 -0.55 43.96 27.80
C VAL A 5 -1.14 44.53 26.53
N SER A 6 -1.62 45.78 26.60
CA SER A 6 -2.15 46.52 25.46
C SER A 6 -1.04 47.35 24.83
N VAL A 7 -0.74 47.12 23.55
CA VAL A 7 0.04 48.04 22.71
C VAL A 7 -0.78 48.28 21.43
N PRO A 8 -1.07 49.53 21.04
CA PRO A 8 -1.93 49.82 19.91
C PRO A 8 -1.15 49.74 18.59
N GLY A 9 -1.72 49.09 17.58
CA GLY A 9 -1.39 49.37 16.18
C GLY A 9 -0.74 48.29 15.31
N ARG A 10 -0.73 46.99 15.66
CA ARG A 10 -0.50 45.87 14.70
C ARG A 10 -0.78 44.50 15.34
N PHE A 11 -1.55 43.68 14.61
CA PHE A 11 -1.75 42.22 14.72
C PHE A 11 -1.87 41.57 16.13
N GLN A 12 -3.07 41.06 16.44
CA GLN A 12 -3.30 40.20 17.60
C GLN A 12 -2.81 38.77 17.35
N PHE A 13 -1.66 38.38 17.90
CA PHE A 13 -1.31 36.97 18.06
C PHE A 13 -2.05 36.40 19.27
N LYS A 14 -3.06 35.55 19.02
CA LYS A 14 -3.63 34.68 20.06
C LYS A 14 -2.79 33.40 20.10
N ALA A 15 -1.85 33.34 21.03
CA ALA A 15 -1.09 32.12 21.31
C ALA A 15 -1.50 31.54 22.68
N VAL A 16 -1.78 30.23 22.64
CA VAL A 16 -1.81 29.21 23.72
C VAL A 16 -2.95 29.31 24.77
N PRO A 17 -3.40 28.19 25.40
CA PRO A 17 -2.58 27.27 26.22
C PRO A 17 -2.76 25.79 25.80
N SER A 18 -1.82 24.87 26.07
CA SER A 18 -1.64 24.38 27.43
C SER A 18 -0.33 23.63 27.60
N PHE A 19 0.43 24.06 28.60
CA PHE A 19 1.62 23.44 29.19
C PHE A 19 1.36 22.01 29.76
N LYS A 20 0.19 21.41 29.50
CA LYS A 20 -0.21 20.07 29.96
C LYS A 20 0.09 18.96 28.95
N THR A 21 0.34 19.29 27.67
CA THR A 21 0.97 18.37 26.71
C THR A 21 2.47 18.18 26.96
N MET A 22 3.02 18.89 27.95
CA MET A 22 4.45 18.93 28.22
C MET A 22 4.98 17.77 29.10
N PHE A 23 4.14 16.91 29.69
CA PHE A 23 4.66 15.99 30.72
C PHE A 23 4.19 14.53 30.72
N LEU A 24 3.35 14.03 29.80
CA LEU A 24 3.09 12.58 29.72
C LEU A 24 2.49 12.11 28.38
N GLN A 25 3.25 12.20 27.29
CA GLN A 25 2.98 11.37 26.10
C GLN A 25 3.89 10.13 26.20
N LYS A 26 3.29 8.98 26.52
CA LYS A 26 3.95 7.67 26.50
C LYS A 26 4.37 7.34 25.06
N GLN A 27 5.47 6.61 24.91
CA GLN A 27 5.99 6.09 23.64
C GLN A 27 4.91 5.37 22.80
N GLY A 28 4.78 5.74 21.51
CA GLY A 28 4.11 4.93 20.49
C GLY A 28 2.87 5.53 19.79
N GLU A 29 2.95 6.70 19.14
CA GLU A 29 1.85 7.16 18.26
C GLU A 29 2.31 7.39 16.81
N ILE A 30 1.82 6.54 15.90
CA ILE A 30 1.89 6.64 14.43
C ILE A 30 0.44 6.78 13.96
N HIS A 31 0.10 7.83 13.21
CA HIS A 31 -1.24 7.98 12.63
C HIS A 31 -1.17 8.15 11.11
N TYR A 32 -1.76 7.19 10.39
CA TYR A 32 -2.07 7.26 8.97
C TYR A 32 -3.54 6.89 8.73
N ILE A 33 -4.16 7.53 7.75
CA ILE A 33 -5.35 8.30 8.10
C ILE A 33 -6.39 8.35 6.98
N GLY A 34 -7.62 8.53 7.42
CA GLY A 34 -8.59 9.43 6.78
C GLY A 34 -8.74 10.80 7.47
N GLY A 35 -7.86 11.19 8.41
CA GLY A 35 -7.87 12.44 9.23
C GLY A 35 -6.69 13.43 9.05
N ALA A 36 -6.47 14.32 10.02
CA ALA A 36 -5.59 15.51 9.95
C ALA A 36 -4.21 15.38 10.63
N ASP A 37 -3.76 14.17 10.98
CA ASP A 37 -2.45 13.94 11.62
C ASP A 37 -1.31 13.92 10.60
N ILE A 38 -0.22 14.56 10.99
CA ILE A 38 0.92 14.86 10.14
C ILE A 38 1.91 13.70 10.26
N LEU A 39 2.08 12.95 9.16
CA LEU A 39 3.13 11.92 9.06
C LEU A 39 4.50 12.51 9.47
N PRO A 40 5.33 11.73 10.18
CA PRO A 40 6.62 12.20 10.67
C PRO A 40 7.49 12.73 9.53
N PRO A 41 8.26 13.80 9.77
CA PRO A 41 9.17 14.33 8.76
C PRO A 41 10.26 13.29 8.42
N PRO A 42 10.88 13.36 7.24
CA PRO A 42 12.01 12.49 6.92
C PRO A 42 13.17 12.69 7.91
N LEU A 43 13.96 11.63 8.13
CA LEU A 43 15.16 11.70 8.96
C LEU A 43 16.22 12.63 8.34
N ASP A 44 17.08 13.19 9.19
CA ASP A 44 18.29 13.85 8.73
C ASP A 44 19.25 12.82 8.10
N GLY A 45 20.06 13.24 7.12
CA GLY A 45 20.93 12.33 6.38
C GLY A 45 21.96 11.61 7.26
N LYS A 46 22.40 12.22 8.36
CA LYS A 46 23.30 11.58 9.33
C LYS A 46 22.58 10.48 10.11
N THR A 47 21.38 10.78 10.59
CA THR A 47 20.56 9.83 11.34
C THR A 47 20.09 8.68 10.47
N GLU A 48 19.69 8.94 9.23
CA GLU A 48 19.35 7.91 8.24
C GLU A 48 20.53 6.96 8.02
N SER A 49 21.74 7.51 7.82
CA SER A 49 22.95 6.71 7.63
C SER A 49 23.28 5.85 8.85
N LEU A 50 23.08 6.38 10.06
CA LEU A 50 23.22 5.63 11.31
C LEU A 50 22.23 4.47 11.38
N MET A 51 20.94 4.72 11.08
CA MET A 51 19.93 3.66 11.10
C MET A 51 20.21 2.58 10.04
N ILE A 52 20.68 2.97 8.86
CA ILE A 52 21.12 2.02 7.82
C ILE A 52 22.28 1.16 8.31
N SER A 53 23.26 1.74 9.03
CA SER A 53 24.39 0.98 9.57
C SER A 53 24.00 -0.03 10.66
N ARG A 54 22.84 0.16 11.29
CA ARG A 54 22.27 -0.75 12.30
C ARG A 54 21.44 -1.89 11.68
N LEU A 55 21.20 -1.86 10.37
CA LEU A 55 20.54 -2.98 9.69
C LEU A 55 21.45 -4.23 9.75
N GLY A 56 20.87 -5.35 10.16
CA GLY A 56 21.60 -6.61 10.35
C GLY A 56 22.36 -6.76 11.68
N THR A 57 22.25 -5.80 12.61
CA THR A 57 22.77 -5.94 13.98
C THR A 57 21.66 -6.34 14.97
N GLU A 58 21.95 -6.39 16.27
CA GLU A 58 20.93 -6.66 17.31
C GLU A 58 19.81 -5.60 17.34
N GLU A 59 20.07 -4.39 16.84
CA GLU A 59 19.12 -3.27 16.77
C GLU A 59 18.32 -3.22 15.45
N ASP A 60 18.42 -4.25 14.61
CA ASP A 60 17.81 -4.29 13.26
C ASP A 60 16.32 -3.97 13.27
N ARG A 61 15.58 -4.46 14.27
CA ARG A 61 14.13 -4.24 14.39
C ARG A 61 13.80 -2.77 14.62
N GLU A 62 14.53 -2.09 15.50
CA GLU A 62 14.31 -0.68 15.82
C GLU A 62 14.71 0.22 14.65
N ALA A 63 15.84 -0.09 14.01
CA ALA A 63 16.30 0.60 12.81
C ALA A 63 15.27 0.51 11.68
N LYS A 64 14.71 -0.68 11.44
CA LYS A 64 13.66 -0.90 10.45
C LYS A 64 12.40 -0.11 10.76
N SER A 65 11.89 -0.16 11.99
CA SER A 65 10.69 0.60 12.39
C SER A 65 10.87 2.08 12.12
N THR A 66 11.99 2.63 12.59
CA THR A 66 12.34 4.04 12.42
C THR A 66 12.43 4.43 10.94
N LEU A 67 13.12 3.62 10.13
CA LEU A 67 13.26 3.87 8.69
C LEU A 67 11.92 3.78 7.96
N ILE A 68 11.04 2.86 8.33
CA ILE A 68 9.70 2.72 7.74
C ILE A 68 8.87 3.96 8.06
N GLU A 69 8.72 4.30 9.34
CA GLU A 69 7.87 5.40 9.83
C GLU A 69 8.21 6.73 9.16
N HIS A 70 9.49 7.08 9.13
CA HIS A 70 9.96 8.35 8.57
C HIS A 70 9.91 8.41 7.03
N ASN A 71 9.72 7.27 6.34
CA ASN A 71 9.59 7.21 4.89
C ASN A 71 8.15 7.01 4.40
N LEU A 72 7.14 6.92 5.29
CA LEU A 72 5.74 6.75 4.89
C LEU A 72 5.22 7.88 3.97
N ARG A 73 5.72 9.12 4.12
CA ARG A 73 5.37 10.25 3.23
C ARG A 73 5.71 9.99 1.77
N LEU A 74 6.81 9.28 1.52
CA LEU A 74 7.22 8.89 0.17
C LEU A 74 6.21 7.91 -0.44
N VAL A 75 5.72 6.95 0.36
CA VAL A 75 4.70 5.98 -0.07
C VAL A 75 3.43 6.70 -0.49
N VAL A 76 2.92 7.61 0.33
CA VAL A 76 1.71 8.40 0.01
C VAL A 76 1.89 9.21 -1.26
N TYR A 77 3.05 9.86 -1.42
CA TYR A 77 3.36 10.64 -2.63
C TYR A 77 3.33 9.76 -3.89
N ILE A 78 3.90 8.55 -3.82
CA ILE A 78 3.93 7.63 -4.96
C ILE A 78 2.54 7.05 -5.23
N ALA A 79 1.82 6.60 -4.20
CA ALA A 79 0.49 6.00 -4.33
C ALA A 79 -0.52 6.94 -4.99
N LYS A 80 -0.45 8.25 -4.70
CA LYS A 80 -1.30 9.27 -5.35
C LYS A 80 -1.15 9.32 -6.88
N LYS A 81 -0.02 8.87 -7.44
CA LYS A 81 0.14 8.79 -8.91
C LYS A 81 -0.76 7.72 -9.55
N PHE A 82 -1.26 6.77 -8.75
CA PHE A 82 -2.07 5.63 -9.19
C PHE A 82 -3.56 5.74 -8.81
N ASP A 83 -4.01 6.91 -8.33
CA ASP A 83 -5.39 7.14 -7.85
C ASP A 83 -6.47 6.83 -8.92
N ASN A 84 -6.15 7.01 -10.20
CA ASN A 84 -7.08 6.76 -11.31
C ASN A 84 -7.33 5.27 -11.64
N THR A 85 -6.83 4.32 -10.84
CA THR A 85 -6.85 2.87 -11.17
C THR A 85 -8.06 2.10 -10.66
N SER A 86 -9.12 2.80 -10.20
CA SER A 86 -10.33 2.24 -9.56
C SER A 86 -10.10 1.48 -8.24
N VAL A 87 -8.86 1.49 -7.74
CA VAL A 87 -8.45 0.95 -6.44
C VAL A 87 -8.42 2.11 -5.44
N GLY A 88 -8.87 1.86 -4.21
CA GLY A 88 -8.83 2.89 -3.16
C GLY A 88 -7.40 3.36 -2.87
N VAL A 89 -7.22 4.66 -2.63
CA VAL A 89 -5.91 5.23 -2.29
C VAL A 89 -5.31 4.57 -1.06
N GLU A 90 -6.13 4.23 -0.07
CA GLU A 90 -5.73 3.54 1.16
C GLU A 90 -5.12 2.15 0.88
N ASP A 91 -5.70 1.40 -0.07
CA ASP A 91 -5.15 0.10 -0.50
C ASP A 91 -3.81 0.29 -1.22
N LEU A 92 -3.73 1.27 -2.12
CA LEU A 92 -2.49 1.59 -2.84
C LEU A 92 -1.36 1.97 -1.88
N ILE A 93 -1.67 2.68 -0.80
CA ILE A 93 -0.69 3.03 0.24
C ILE A 93 -0.30 1.81 1.06
N SER A 94 -1.25 0.94 1.39
CA SER A 94 -0.96 -0.32 2.11
C SER A 94 -0.02 -1.20 1.29
N ILE A 95 -0.31 -1.37 0.00
CA ILE A 95 0.53 -2.10 -0.96
C ILE A 95 1.90 -1.42 -1.11
N GLY A 96 1.92 -0.09 -1.24
CA GLY A 96 3.15 0.67 -1.32
C GLY A 96 4.00 0.54 -0.05
N THR A 97 3.38 0.44 1.11
CA THR A 97 4.06 0.24 2.40
C THR A 97 4.74 -1.13 2.45
N ILE A 98 4.12 -2.18 1.89
CA ILE A 98 4.77 -3.49 1.68
C ILE A 98 6.02 -3.34 0.80
N GLY A 99 5.91 -2.56 -0.29
CA GLY A 99 7.05 -2.23 -1.16
C GLY A 99 8.19 -1.51 -0.43
N LEU A 100 7.87 -0.59 0.47
CA LEU A 100 8.86 0.10 1.32
C LEU A 100 9.54 -0.85 2.31
N ILE A 101 8.77 -1.69 3.01
CA ILE A 101 9.31 -2.71 3.94
C ILE A 101 10.28 -3.63 3.20
N LYS A 102 9.90 -4.10 2.01
CA LYS A 102 10.75 -4.93 1.16
C LYS A 102 12.03 -4.20 0.75
N ALA A 103 11.92 -2.92 0.37
CA ALA A 103 13.07 -2.11 0.02
C ALA A 103 14.07 -1.98 1.18
N ILE A 104 13.58 -1.71 2.40
CA ILE A 104 14.44 -1.57 3.58
C ILE A 104 15.10 -2.92 3.94
N ASN A 105 14.37 -4.03 3.83
CA ASN A 105 14.92 -5.36 4.09
C ASN A 105 16.01 -5.77 3.09
N THR A 106 15.96 -5.29 1.85
CA THR A 106 16.91 -5.67 0.78
C THR A 106 17.87 -4.55 0.39
N PHE A 107 17.89 -3.44 1.13
CA PHE A 107 18.74 -2.31 0.82
C PHE A 107 20.21 -2.66 1.05
N ASN A 108 21.08 -2.33 0.08
CA ASN A 108 22.52 -2.47 0.22
C ASN A 108 23.20 -1.09 0.10
N PRO A 109 23.85 -0.57 1.17
CA PRO A 109 24.53 0.72 1.16
C PRO A 109 25.80 0.75 0.27
N GLU A 110 26.42 -0.40 -0.03
CA GLU A 110 27.62 -0.49 -0.87
C GLU A 110 27.37 -0.02 -2.31
N LYS A 111 26.10 0.00 -2.74
CA LYS A 111 25.71 0.43 -4.09
C LYS A 111 25.74 1.94 -4.31
N ASN A 112 26.12 2.75 -3.30
CA ASN A 112 26.24 4.21 -3.38
C ASN A 112 24.98 4.92 -3.91
N ILE A 113 23.79 4.41 -3.56
CA ILE A 113 22.50 5.04 -3.88
C ILE A 113 21.76 5.40 -2.60
N LYS A 114 20.99 6.49 -2.64
CA LYS A 114 20.14 6.88 -1.50
C LYS A 114 19.01 5.87 -1.30
N LEU A 115 18.66 5.60 -0.04
CA LEU A 115 17.57 4.70 0.32
C LEU A 115 16.26 5.11 -0.38
N ALA A 116 15.91 6.40 -0.35
CA ALA A 116 14.71 6.92 -1.01
C ALA A 116 14.64 6.59 -2.51
N THR A 117 15.77 6.64 -3.23
CA THR A 117 15.84 6.32 -4.67
C THR A 117 15.58 4.84 -4.94
N TYR A 118 16.09 3.96 -4.07
CA TYR A 118 15.84 2.53 -4.18
C TYR A 118 14.38 2.20 -3.79
N ALA A 119 13.94 2.73 -2.64
CA ALA A 119 12.60 2.54 -2.11
C ALA A 119 11.52 2.99 -3.09
N SER A 120 11.71 4.11 -3.79
CA SER A 120 10.71 4.58 -4.77
C SER A 120 10.45 3.55 -5.87
N ARG A 121 11.49 2.86 -6.36
CA ARG A 121 11.35 1.82 -7.39
C ARG A 121 10.66 0.58 -6.85
N CYS A 122 10.94 0.19 -5.61
CA CYS A 122 10.29 -0.94 -4.96
C CYS A 122 8.79 -0.67 -4.70
N ILE A 123 8.44 0.54 -4.23
CA ILE A 123 7.06 0.96 -4.00
C ILE A 123 6.26 0.95 -5.31
N GLU A 124 6.79 1.57 -6.37
CA GLU A 124 6.14 1.57 -7.69
C GLU A 124 5.96 0.15 -8.24
N ASN A 125 6.97 -0.71 -8.11
CA ASN A 125 6.89 -2.09 -8.58
C ASN A 125 5.82 -2.89 -7.84
N GLU A 126 5.71 -2.76 -6.52
CA GLU A 126 4.72 -3.53 -5.75
C GLU A 126 3.28 -3.11 -6.11
N ILE A 127 3.04 -1.80 -6.25
CA ILE A 127 1.74 -1.28 -6.73
C ILE A 127 1.44 -1.79 -8.14
N LEU A 128 2.39 -1.73 -9.07
CA LEU A 128 2.19 -2.26 -10.43
C LEU A 128 2.00 -3.78 -10.46
N MET A 129 2.65 -4.52 -9.56
CA MET A 129 2.43 -5.96 -9.42
C MET A 129 1.01 -6.27 -8.94
N TYR A 130 0.47 -5.48 -8.01
CA TYR A 130 -0.91 -5.62 -7.56
C TYR A 130 -1.91 -5.31 -8.68
N LEU A 131 -1.74 -4.18 -9.38
CA LEU A 131 -2.63 -3.77 -10.47
C LEU A 131 -2.68 -4.81 -11.60
N ARG A 132 -1.52 -5.39 -11.97
CA ARG A 132 -1.45 -6.47 -12.96
C ARG A 132 -2.15 -7.75 -12.51
N ARG A 133 -2.10 -8.09 -11.22
CA ARG A 133 -2.82 -9.24 -10.67
C ARG A 133 -4.33 -9.00 -10.68
N ASN A 134 -4.78 -7.84 -10.20
CA ASN A 134 -6.20 -7.48 -10.17
C ASN A 134 -6.83 -7.43 -11.58
N SER A 135 -6.07 -6.97 -12.57
CA SER A 135 -6.52 -6.96 -13.97
C SER A 135 -6.72 -8.36 -14.56
N LYS A 136 -6.00 -9.39 -14.07
CA LYS A 136 -6.21 -10.78 -14.54
C LYS A 136 -7.49 -11.36 -13.97
N THR A 137 -7.75 -11.16 -12.69
CA THR A 137 -8.97 -11.63 -12.03
C THR A 137 -10.22 -11.00 -12.63
N ARG A 138 -10.17 -9.74 -13.10
CA ARG A 138 -11.27 -9.12 -13.86
C ARG A 138 -11.62 -9.82 -15.18
N LEU A 139 -10.74 -10.66 -15.72
CA LEU A 139 -10.97 -11.44 -16.93
C LEU A 139 -11.40 -12.88 -16.63
N GLU A 140 -11.40 -13.28 -15.35
CA GLU A 140 -11.91 -14.57 -14.92
C GLU A 140 -13.44 -14.47 -14.86
N VAL A 141 -14.12 -15.33 -15.64
CA VAL A 141 -15.58 -15.45 -15.69
C VAL A 141 -15.92 -16.87 -15.23
N SER A 142 -16.96 -17.03 -14.41
CA SER A 142 -17.41 -18.35 -14.00
C SER A 142 -18.00 -19.10 -15.20
N ILE A 143 -17.73 -20.40 -15.28
CA ILE A 143 -18.30 -21.27 -16.31
C ILE A 143 -19.83 -21.37 -16.17
N ASP A 144 -20.31 -21.28 -14.93
CA ASP A 144 -21.72 -21.38 -14.56
C ASP A 144 -22.47 -20.04 -14.61
N GLU A 145 -21.81 -18.96 -15.04
CA GLU A 145 -22.44 -17.64 -15.13
C GLU A 145 -23.07 -17.42 -16.51
N PRO A 146 -24.33 -16.97 -16.59
CA PRO A 146 -25.03 -16.80 -17.86
C PRO A 146 -24.38 -15.72 -18.72
N LEU A 147 -23.94 -16.10 -19.92
CA LEU A 147 -23.38 -15.21 -20.94
C LEU A 147 -24.47 -14.35 -21.58
N ASN A 148 -25.62 -14.96 -21.87
CA ASN A 148 -26.75 -14.30 -22.50
C ASN A 148 -28.05 -15.10 -22.26
N VAL A 149 -29.20 -14.50 -22.57
CA VAL A 149 -30.48 -15.21 -22.60
C VAL A 149 -30.94 -15.40 -24.04
N ASP A 150 -31.45 -16.59 -24.36
CA ASP A 150 -32.10 -16.84 -25.66
C ASP A 150 -33.45 -16.10 -25.75
N TRP A 151 -34.11 -16.19 -26.91
CA TRP A 151 -35.42 -15.57 -27.11
C TRP A 151 -36.55 -16.25 -26.32
N ASP A 152 -36.31 -17.46 -25.80
CA ASP A 152 -37.24 -18.28 -25.01
C ASP A 152 -37.02 -18.14 -23.49
N GLY A 153 -35.99 -17.39 -23.07
CA GLY A 153 -35.65 -17.08 -21.69
C GLY A 153 -34.70 -18.06 -21.00
N ASN A 154 -34.08 -18.99 -21.73
CA ASN A 154 -33.06 -19.88 -21.16
C ASN A 154 -31.69 -19.16 -21.11
N GLU A 155 -30.96 -19.44 -20.04
CA GLU A 155 -29.62 -18.94 -19.80
C GLU A 155 -28.59 -19.74 -20.61
N LEU A 156 -27.78 -19.05 -21.42
CA LEU A 156 -26.66 -19.65 -22.13
C LEU A 156 -25.42 -19.58 -21.24
N LEU A 157 -24.92 -20.73 -20.80
CA LEU A 157 -23.72 -20.81 -19.96
C LEU A 157 -22.46 -20.98 -20.82
N LEU A 158 -21.31 -20.60 -20.27
CA LEU A 158 -20.03 -20.82 -20.96
C LEU A 158 -19.67 -22.32 -21.02
N SER A 159 -20.18 -23.13 -20.08
CA SER A 159 -20.10 -24.60 -20.09
C SER A 159 -20.66 -25.21 -21.37
N ASP A 160 -21.75 -24.64 -21.88
CA ASP A 160 -22.50 -25.22 -22.99
C ASP A 160 -21.76 -25.05 -24.33
N ILE A 161 -20.86 -24.06 -24.39
CA ILE A 161 -20.03 -23.76 -25.57
C ILE A 161 -18.65 -24.42 -25.47
N LEU A 162 -18.07 -24.48 -24.27
CA LEU A 162 -16.73 -25.03 -24.04
C LEU A 162 -16.70 -26.51 -23.66
N GLY A 163 -17.86 -27.11 -23.37
CA GLY A 163 -17.97 -28.54 -23.09
C GLY A 163 -17.52 -29.40 -24.28
N THR A 164 -16.90 -30.54 -23.99
CA THR A 164 -16.80 -31.64 -24.97
C THR A 164 -18.15 -32.31 -25.11
N ASP A 165 -18.50 -32.77 -26.31
CA ASP A 165 -19.72 -33.58 -26.52
C ASP A 165 -19.76 -34.71 -25.49
N GLU A 166 -20.93 -34.94 -24.87
CA GLU A 166 -21.11 -35.96 -23.83
C GLU A 166 -20.59 -37.34 -24.27
N ASP A 167 -20.68 -37.63 -25.57
CA ASP A 167 -20.32 -38.90 -26.19
C ASP A 167 -18.81 -39.16 -26.35
N VAL A 168 -17.93 -38.19 -26.08
CA VAL A 168 -16.47 -38.38 -26.28
C VAL A 168 -15.91 -39.43 -25.32
N ILE A 169 -16.39 -39.48 -24.08
CA ILE A 169 -15.94 -40.47 -23.08
C ILE A 169 -16.67 -41.80 -23.25
N TYR A 170 -17.95 -41.76 -23.63
CA TYR A 170 -18.78 -42.98 -23.76
C TYR A 170 -18.40 -43.83 -24.98
N LYS A 171 -18.01 -43.22 -26.10
CA LYS A 171 -17.57 -43.97 -27.29
C LYS A 171 -16.39 -44.89 -27.02
N ASP A 172 -15.36 -44.38 -26.36
CA ASP A 172 -14.16 -45.17 -26.06
C ASP A 172 -14.46 -46.30 -25.05
N LEU A 173 -15.42 -46.10 -24.13
CA LEU A 173 -15.87 -47.13 -23.19
C LEU A 173 -16.70 -48.24 -23.84
N GLU A 174 -17.56 -47.89 -24.80
CA GLU A 174 -18.28 -48.89 -25.61
C GLU A 174 -17.29 -49.70 -26.47
N ASP A 175 -16.33 -49.05 -27.12
CA ASP A 175 -15.33 -49.72 -27.97
C ASP A 175 -14.33 -50.59 -27.16
N GLU A 176 -14.04 -50.27 -25.89
CA GLU A 176 -13.21 -51.11 -25.00
C GLU A 176 -13.96 -52.31 -24.40
N THR A 177 -15.29 -52.36 -24.50
CA THR A 177 -16.13 -53.43 -23.92
C THR A 177 -16.66 -54.45 -24.94
N GLU A 178 -16.38 -54.27 -26.24
CA GLU A 178 -16.47 -55.30 -27.30
C GLU A 178 -15.18 -56.11 -27.45
#